data_AF-A0YW24-F1
#
_entry.id   AF-A0YW24-F1
#
_cell.length_a   1.000
_cell.length_b   1.000
_cell.length_c   1.000
_cell.angle_alpha   90.00
_cell.angle_beta   90.00
_cell.angle_gamma   90.00
#
_symmetry.space_group_name_H-M   'P 1'
#
loop_
_entity.id
_entity.type
_entity.pdbx_description
1 polymer ?
#
loop_
_entity_poly.entity_id
_entity_poly.type
_entity_poly.pdbx_seq_one_letter_code
_entity_poly.pdbx_strand_id
1 'polypeptide(L)' 'MVDFYRELANPQTKSNKAQALQTAQVNLLNEDRTRHPFYWVPFVLVGNWQ' A
#
# COMPACT_ATOMS: atom_id res chain seq x y z
N MET A 1 4.80 3.64 -3.23
CA MET A 1 3.54 4.39 -2.98
C MET A 1 2.66 4.58 -4.21
N VAL A 2 3.21 4.58 -5.43
CA VAL A 2 2.39 4.55 -6.65
C VAL A 2 1.47 3.31 -6.67
N ASP A 3 1.96 2.18 -6.16
CA ASP A 3 1.20 0.92 -6.15
C ASP A 3 -0.04 0.94 -5.27
N PHE A 4 -0.06 1.76 -4.20
CA PHE A 4 -1.27 1.96 -3.39
C PHE A 4 -2.43 2.51 -4.24
N TYR A 5 -2.16 3.56 -5.02
CA TYR A 5 -3.18 4.16 -5.89
C TYR A 5 -3.53 3.26 -7.07
N ARG A 6 -2.57 2.46 -7.58
CA ARG A 6 -2.86 1.46 -8.63
C ARG A 6 -3.82 0.38 -8.12
N GLU A 7 -3.58 -0.14 -6.92
CA GLU A 7 -4.46 -1.12 -6.28
C GLU A 7 -5.83 -0.54 -5.95
N LEU A 8 -5.88 0.73 -5.51
CA LEU A 8 -7.13 1.41 -5.19
C LEU A 8 -7.96 1.78 -6.43
N ALA A 9 -7.30 2.11 -7.54
CA ALA A 9 -7.96 2.47 -8.80
C ALA A 9 -8.35 1.26 -9.64
N ASN A 10 -7.90 0.05 -9.28
CA ASN A 10 -8.21 -1.16 -10.01
C ASN A 10 -9.67 -1.59 -9.73
N PRO A 11 -10.58 -1.54 -10.73
CA PRO A 11 -11.98 -1.88 -10.54
C PRO A 11 -12.22 -3.37 -10.26
N GLN A 12 -11.24 -4.24 -10.57
CA GLN A 12 -11.33 -5.68 -10.33
C GLN A 12 -10.95 -6.05 -8.90
N THR A 13 -10.09 -5.27 -8.25
CA THR A 13 -9.77 -5.44 -6.84
C THR A 13 -10.82 -4.69 -6.03
N LYS A 14 -11.81 -5.41 -5.48
CA LYS A 14 -12.65 -4.91 -4.37
C LYS A 14 -11.81 -4.80 -3.07
N SER A 15 -10.58 -4.30 -3.18
CA SER A 15 -9.67 -4.13 -2.06
C SER A 15 -10.14 -2.93 -1.27
N ASN A 16 -10.42 -3.13 0.01
CA ASN A 16 -10.59 -2.00 0.90
C ASN A 16 -9.26 -1.22 0.98
N LYS A 17 -9.32 0.07 1.36
CA LYS A 17 -8.12 0.94 1.39
C LYS A 17 -7.01 0.38 2.28
N ALA A 18 -7.36 -0.37 3.32
CA ALA A 18 -6.40 -1.03 4.20
C ALA A 18 -5.63 -2.16 3.47
N GLN A 19 -6.32 -3.00 2.70
CA GLN A 19 -5.71 -4.04 1.88
C GLN A 19 -4.83 -3.45 0.79
N ALA A 20 -5.27 -2.40 0.11
CA ALA A 20 -4.46 -1.71 -0.90
C ALA A 20 -3.16 -1.15 -0.29
N LEU A 21 -3.23 -0.57 0.92
CA LEU A 21 -2.05 -0.06 1.62
C LEU A 21 -1.11 -1.19 2.03
N GLN A 22 -1.65 -2.28 2.60
CA GLN A 22 -0.87 -3.44 2.99
C GLN A 22 -0.10 -4.03 1.80
N THR A 23 -0.78 -4.27 0.68
CA THR A 23 -0.15 -4.79 -0.54
C THR A 23 0.96 -3.87 -1.04
N ALA A 24 0.73 -2.55 -1.04
CA ALA A 24 1.75 -1.59 -1.44
C ALA A 24 2.98 -1.61 -0.51
N GLN A 25 2.79 -1.77 0.80
CA GLN A 25 3.89 -1.89 1.77
C GLN A 25 4.68 -3.19 1.57
N VAL A 26 4.01 -4.32 1.36
CA VAL A 26 4.64 -5.62 1.08
C VAL A 26 5.45 -5.56 -0.22
N ASN A 27 4.92 -4.93 -1.27
CA ASN A 27 5.63 -4.76 -2.52
C ASN A 27 6.92 -3.94 -2.33
N LEU A 28 6.86 -2.85 -1.56
CA LEU A 28 8.04 -2.04 -1.24
C LEU A 28 9.07 -2.79 -0.38
N LEU A 29 8.61 -3.68 0.51
CA LEU A 29 9.48 -4.52 1.33
C LEU A 29 10.23 -5.57 0.48
N ASN A 30 9.55 -6.12 -0.53
CA ASN A 30 10.10 -7.14 -1.41
C ASN A 30 11.10 -6.58 -2.43
N GLU A 31 11.02 -5.29 -2.77
CA GLU A 31 11.97 -4.64 -3.68
C GLU A 31 13.25 -4.21 -2.93
N ASP A 32 14.42 -4.73 -3.36
CA ASP A 32 15.70 -4.52 -2.68
C ASP A 32 16.07 -3.04 -2.50
N ARG A 33 15.68 -2.18 -3.45
CA ARG A 33 15.94 -0.74 -3.40
C ARG A 33 15.10 -0.01 -2.35
N THR A 34 13.91 -0.52 -2.02
CA THR A 34 12.96 0.12 -1.10
C THR A 34 12.70 -0.67 0.17
N ARG A 35 13.42 -1.78 0.39
CA ARG A 35 13.28 -2.64 1.56
C ARG A 35 13.50 -1.90 2.88
N HIS A 36 14.34 -0.87 2.88
CA HIS A 36 14.63 -0.10 4.09
C HIS A 36 13.35 0.52 4.68
N PRO A 37 13.09 0.39 6.00
CA PRO A 37 11.84 0.84 6.64
C PRO A 37 11.44 2.28 6.36
N PHE A 38 12.43 3.15 6.12
CA PHE A 38 12.24 4.54 5.69
C PHE A 38 11.24 4.72 4.54
N TYR A 39 11.17 3.78 3.59
CA TYR A 39 10.37 3.92 2.38
C TYR A 39 8.90 3.51 2.53
N TRP A 40 8.51 2.83 3.61
CA TRP A 40 7.17 2.26 3.75
C TRP A 40 6.53 2.43 5.14
N VAL A 41 7.33 2.61 6.20
CA VAL A 41 6.85 2.86 7.57
C VAL A 41 6.03 4.14 7.76
N PRO A 42 6.36 5.30 7.16
CA PRO A 42 5.68 6.56 7.52
C PRO A 42 4.23 6.63 6.99
N PHE A 43 3.79 5.67 6.19
CA PHE A 43 2.46 5.66 5.63
C PHE A 43 1.47 4.96 6.55
N VAL A 44 0.65 5.75 7.23
CA VAL A 44 -0.41 5.28 8.13
C VAL A 44 -1.76 5.70 7.56
N LEU A 45 -2.71 4.77 7.53
CA LEU A 45 -4.10 5.05 7.16
C LEU A 45 -4.86 5.50 8.41
N VAL A 46 -5.45 6.70 8.42
CA VAL A 46 -6.24 7.23 9.56
C VAL A 46 -7.66 7.51 9.12
N GLY A 47 -8.65 6.90 9.78
CA GLY A 47 -10.09 7.06 9.47
C GLY A 47 -10.89 5.77 9.60
N ASN A 48 -12.21 5.86 9.42
CA ASN A 48 -13.11 4.69 9.37
C ASN A 48 -13.31 4.30 7.90
N TRP A 49 -12.97 3.07 7.55
CA TRP A 49 -12.92 2.62 6.15
C TRP A 49 -13.82 1.39 5.98
N GLN A 50 -15.12 1.65 5.75
CA GLN A 50 -16.06 0.67 5.20
C GLN A 50 -15.97 0.64 3.67
#